data_AF-A0AAD6TP91-F1
#
_entry.id   AF-A0AAD6TP91-F1
#
_cell.length_a   1.000
_cell.length_b   1.000
_cell.length_c   1.000
_cell.angle_alpha   90.00
_cell.angle_beta   90.00
_cell.angle_gamma   90.00
#
_symmetry.space_group_name_H-M   'P 1'
#
loop_
_entity.id
_entity.type
_entity.pdbx_description
1 polymer ?
#
loop_
_entity_poly.entity_id
_entity_poly.type
_entity_poly.pdbx_seq_one_letter_code
_entity_poly.pdbx_strand_id
1 'polypeptide(L)'
;FRENIVFGYVDEAHLIIQWGAEFCPRFRHISTFLRGHFPSSVSISVLSATIQPGTHSKLICDSLGMSGNNFYIVRSSNKHPNMQFIMEPLANGVLGMQFPQLLSYLNSSEKMVIQCPTIADIFRVFVYLWNTLSPSRNRLQCLKMYHSL
;
A
#
# COMPACT_ATOMS: atom_id res chain seq x y z
N PHE A 1 -17.70 -20.88 21.50
CA PHE A 1 -16.73 -20.00 20.79
C PHE A 1 -16.72 -20.27 19.29
N ARG A 2 -16.39 -21.49 18.83
CA ARG A 2 -16.29 -21.81 17.39
C ARG A 2 -17.63 -21.67 16.62
N GLU A 3 -18.76 -21.94 17.28
CA GLU A 3 -20.11 -21.82 16.70
C GLU A 3 -20.55 -20.36 16.45
N ASN A 4 -19.88 -19.38 17.06
CA ASN A 4 -20.19 -17.96 16.88
C ASN A 4 -19.32 -17.29 15.80
N ILE A 5 -18.42 -18.03 15.15
CA ILE A 5 -17.60 -17.50 14.07
C ILE A 5 -18.44 -17.54 12.80
N VAL A 6 -18.71 -16.36 12.25
CA VAL A 6 -19.54 -16.22 11.04
C VAL A 6 -18.68 -16.19 9.76
N PHE A 7 -17.45 -15.66 9.86
CA PHE A 7 -16.61 -15.42 8.69
C PHE A 7 -15.12 -15.32 9.06
N GLY A 8 -14.24 -15.83 8.20
CA GLY A 8 -12.80 -15.68 8.29
C GLY A 8 -12.26 -14.78 7.18
N TYR A 9 -11.28 -13.95 7.50
CA TYR A 9 -10.66 -13.04 6.55
C TYR A 9 -9.14 -12.98 6.73
N VAL A 10 -8.41 -13.04 5.62
CA VAL A 10 -6.95 -12.83 5.58
C VAL A 10 -6.65 -11.67 4.65
N ASP A 11 -6.12 -10.58 5.21
CA ASP A 11 -5.56 -9.50 4.41
C ASP A 11 -4.10 -9.76 4.06
N GLU A 12 -3.63 -9.09 3.01
CA GLU A 12 -2.24 -9.14 2.55
C GLU A 12 -1.67 -10.56 2.45
N ALA A 13 -2.48 -11.47 1.88
CA ALA A 13 -2.17 -12.89 1.85
C ALA A 13 -0.86 -13.25 1.13
N HIS A 14 -0.30 -12.33 0.33
CA HIS A 14 1.02 -12.48 -0.27
C HIS A 14 2.13 -12.67 0.79
N LEU A 15 1.94 -12.14 2.00
CA LEU A 15 2.89 -12.26 3.12
C LEU A 15 3.02 -13.69 3.64
N ILE A 16 2.02 -14.55 3.44
CA ILE A 16 2.07 -15.98 3.81
C ILE A 16 3.30 -16.66 3.20
N ILE A 17 3.60 -16.33 1.95
CA ILE A 17 4.74 -16.89 1.22
C ILE A 17 5.98 -16.01 1.40
N GLN A 18 5.84 -14.69 1.19
CA GLN A 18 6.99 -13.78 1.18
C GLN A 18 7.68 -13.69 2.54
N TRP A 19 6.91 -13.50 3.61
CA TRP A 19 7.45 -13.34 4.97
C TRP A 19 7.46 -14.65 5.74
N GLY A 20 6.55 -15.56 5.44
CA GLY A 20 6.52 -16.88 6.05
C GLY A 20 7.77 -17.73 5.79
N ALA A 21 8.58 -17.38 4.78
CA ALA A 21 9.82 -18.09 4.50
C ALA A 21 10.92 -17.87 5.55
N GLU A 22 11.28 -16.62 5.78
CA GLU A 22 12.46 -16.30 6.61
C GLU A 22 12.21 -15.13 7.58
N PHE A 23 11.37 -14.16 7.22
CA PHE A 23 11.17 -12.95 8.01
C PHE A 23 10.27 -13.18 9.24
N CYS A 24 9.11 -13.80 9.03
CA CYS A 24 8.17 -14.12 10.09
C CYS A 24 7.49 -15.47 9.80
N PRO A 25 8.10 -16.59 10.23
CA PRO A 25 7.61 -17.94 9.94
C PRO A 25 6.16 -18.21 10.39
N ARG A 26 5.66 -17.45 11.39
CA ARG A 26 4.28 -17.54 11.88
C ARG A 26 3.24 -17.30 10.80
N PHE A 27 3.57 -16.56 9.74
CA PHE A 27 2.68 -16.35 8.60
C PHE A 27 2.31 -17.66 7.88
N ARG A 28 3.19 -18.68 7.90
CA ARG A 28 2.85 -20.01 7.36
C ARG A 28 1.78 -20.73 8.17
N HIS A 29 1.62 -20.39 9.45
CA HIS A 29 0.66 -21.05 10.34
C HIS A 29 -0.76 -20.47 10.21
N ILE A 30 -0.95 -19.34 9.52
CA ILE A 30 -2.27 -18.72 9.32
C ILE A 30 -3.23 -19.73 8.69
N SER A 31 -2.79 -20.42 7.64
CA SER A 31 -3.61 -21.40 6.95
C SER A 31 -3.99 -22.59 7.83
N THR A 32 -3.03 -23.15 8.59
CA THR A 32 -3.29 -24.26 9.51
C THR A 32 -4.21 -23.84 10.65
N PHE A 33 -4.04 -22.62 11.17
CA PHE A 33 -4.91 -22.08 12.21
C PHE A 33 -6.35 -21.95 11.72
N LEU A 34 -6.56 -21.34 10.56
CA LEU A 34 -7.90 -21.17 9.99
C LEU A 34 -8.55 -22.54 9.73
N ARG A 35 -7.86 -23.46 9.05
CA ARG A 35 -8.44 -24.78 8.73
C ARG A 35 -8.62 -25.68 9.96
N GLY A 36 -7.76 -25.58 10.97
CA GLY A 36 -7.81 -26.44 12.15
C GLY A 36 -8.82 -25.98 13.20
N HIS A 37 -9.16 -24.69 13.22
CA HIS A 37 -10.01 -24.12 14.27
C HIS A 37 -11.38 -23.64 13.77
N PHE A 38 -11.54 -23.35 12.48
CA PHE A 38 -12.80 -22.84 11.94
C PHE A 38 -13.70 -24.02 11.53
N PRO A 39 -15.00 -23.99 11.88
CA PRO A 39 -15.96 -24.95 11.35
C PRO A 39 -15.98 -24.93 9.81
N SER A 40 -16.23 -26.06 9.18
CA SER A 40 -16.32 -26.17 7.71
C SER A 40 -17.47 -25.35 7.10
N SER A 41 -18.44 -24.94 7.91
CA SER A 41 -19.54 -24.05 7.51
C SER A 41 -19.11 -22.58 7.39
N VAL A 42 -17.94 -22.21 7.92
CA VAL A 42 -17.45 -20.82 7.89
C VAL A 42 -16.71 -20.55 6.59
N SER A 43 -17.15 -19.52 5.87
CA SER A 43 -16.47 -19.06 4.67
C SER A 43 -15.21 -18.27 5.03
N ILE A 44 -14.14 -18.49 4.26
CA ILE A 44 -12.86 -17.78 4.39
C ILE A 44 -12.64 -16.96 3.12
N SER A 45 -12.39 -15.66 3.28
CA SER A 45 -11.96 -14.78 2.19
C SER A 45 -10.53 -14.32 2.38
N VAL A 46 -9.85 -14.15 1.26
CA VAL A 46 -8.40 -13.90 1.23
C VAL A 46 -8.17 -12.79 0.22
N LEU A 47 -7.66 -11.66 0.69
CA LEU A 47 -7.38 -10.50 -0.14
C LEU A 47 -5.88 -10.21 -0.20
N SER A 48 -5.46 -9.68 -1.35
CA SER A 48 -4.11 -9.22 -1.57
C SER A 48 -4.05 -8.39 -2.85
N ALA A 49 -3.27 -7.31 -2.82
CA ALA A 49 -3.07 -6.46 -3.99
C ALA A 49 -1.96 -6.93 -4.94
N THR A 50 -0.97 -7.69 -4.44
CA THR A 50 0.34 -7.87 -5.14
C THR A 50 0.63 -9.29 -5.61
N ILE A 51 -0.36 -10.20 -5.58
CA ILE A 51 -0.14 -11.60 -6.00
C ILE A 51 -0.09 -11.70 -7.52
N GLN A 52 1.06 -12.12 -8.05
CA GLN A 52 1.20 -12.43 -9.47
C GLN A 52 0.38 -13.68 -9.86
N PRO A 53 -0.34 -13.65 -11.00
CA PRO A 53 -0.98 -14.84 -11.56
C PRO A 53 0.03 -15.95 -11.85
N GLY A 54 -0.38 -17.20 -11.66
CA GLY A 54 0.47 -18.38 -11.88
C GLY A 54 0.97 -18.97 -10.57
N THR A 55 2.25 -19.31 -10.51
CA THR A 55 2.85 -20.09 -9.41
C THR A 55 2.61 -19.48 -8.03
N HIS A 56 2.78 -18.17 -7.87
CA HIS A 56 2.55 -17.50 -6.58
C HIS A 56 1.11 -17.59 -6.10
N SER A 57 0.14 -17.36 -7.01
CA SER A 57 -1.27 -17.54 -6.67
C SER A 57 -1.61 -18.98 -6.30
N LYS A 58 -1.04 -19.98 -6.99
CA LYS A 58 -1.25 -21.40 -6.67
C LYS A 58 -0.70 -21.75 -5.29
N LEU A 59 0.54 -21.35 -4.97
CA LEU A 59 1.16 -21.60 -3.67
C LEU A 59 0.34 -21.04 -2.51
N ILE A 60 -0.23 -19.84 -2.67
CA ILE A 60 -1.10 -19.23 -1.66
C ILE A 60 -2.41 -20.02 -1.53
N CYS A 61 -3.06 -20.34 -2.64
CA CYS A 61 -4.29 -21.16 -2.64
C CYS A 61 -4.06 -22.53 -1.98
N ASP A 62 -2.98 -23.22 -2.36
CA ASP A 62 -2.59 -24.53 -1.82
C ASP A 62 -2.29 -24.45 -0.31
N SER A 63 -1.55 -23.43 0.11
CA SER A 63 -1.30 -23.16 1.54
C SER A 63 -2.61 -23.02 2.30
N LEU A 64 -3.54 -22.21 1.78
CA LEU A 64 -4.86 -21.96 2.37
C LEU A 64 -5.84 -23.12 2.20
N GLY A 65 -5.52 -24.13 1.39
CA GLY A 65 -6.37 -25.30 1.15
C GLY A 65 -7.54 -24.99 0.23
N MET A 66 -7.40 -23.92 -0.55
CA MET A 66 -8.30 -23.54 -1.62
C MET A 66 -7.92 -24.34 -2.87
N SER A 67 -8.49 -25.54 -2.99
CA SER A 67 -8.22 -26.45 -4.10
C SER A 67 -9.51 -26.87 -4.80
N GLY A 68 -9.37 -27.25 -6.08
CA GLY A 68 -10.49 -27.70 -6.91
C GLY A 68 -11.54 -26.61 -7.17
N ASN A 69 -12.81 -27.01 -7.20
CA ASN A 69 -13.94 -26.14 -7.54
C ASN A 69 -14.60 -25.47 -6.32
N ASN A 70 -13.96 -25.53 -5.15
CA ASN A 70 -14.56 -25.09 -3.87
C ASN A 70 -14.28 -23.62 -3.53
N PHE A 71 -13.76 -22.84 -4.48
CA PHE A 71 -13.46 -21.43 -4.27
C PHE A 71 -13.53 -20.63 -5.56
N TYR A 72 -13.66 -19.31 -5.41
CA TYR A 72 -13.66 -18.36 -6.52
C TYR A 72 -12.43 -17.46 -6.40
N ILE A 73 -11.75 -17.23 -7.52
CA ILE A 73 -10.71 -16.21 -7.62
C ILE A 73 -11.29 -15.03 -8.40
N VAL A 74 -11.44 -13.89 -7.73
CA VAL A 74 -11.77 -12.62 -8.37
C VAL A 74 -10.49 -11.80 -8.50
N ARG A 75 -10.17 -11.38 -9.73
CA ARG A 75 -9.05 -10.49 -10.00
C ARG A 75 -9.55 -9.19 -10.62
N SER A 76 -9.36 -8.10 -9.91
CA SER A 76 -9.64 -6.76 -10.41
C SER A 76 -8.47 -6.24 -11.25
N SER A 77 -8.77 -5.40 -12.24
CA SER A 77 -7.75 -4.67 -12.99
C SER A 77 -7.19 -3.53 -12.14
N ASN A 78 -5.87 -3.28 -12.25
CA ASN A 78 -5.22 -2.08 -11.69
C ASN A 78 -5.37 -0.85 -12.60
N LYS A 79 -6.27 -0.89 -13.60
CA LYS A 79 -6.52 0.23 -14.49
C LYS A 79 -7.30 1.32 -13.75
N HIS A 80 -6.69 2.49 -13.64
CA HIS A 80 -7.34 3.71 -13.16
C HIS A 80 -7.57 4.66 -14.34
N PRO A 81 -8.75 4.63 -15.00
CA PRO A 81 -9.00 5.43 -16.20
C PRO A 81 -8.95 6.95 -15.94
N ASN A 82 -9.09 7.37 -14.68
CA ASN A 82 -9.01 8.76 -14.26
C ASN A 82 -7.61 9.17 -13.78
N MET A 83 -6.58 8.33 -13.99
CA MET A 83 -5.20 8.61 -13.62
C MET A 83 -4.35 8.89 -14.86
N GLN A 84 -3.57 9.96 -14.81
CA GLN A 84 -2.62 10.32 -15.85
C GLN A 84 -1.19 10.19 -15.32
N PHE A 85 -0.29 9.70 -16.16
CA PHE A 85 1.14 9.62 -15.85
C PHE A 85 1.86 10.69 -16.65
N ILE A 86 2.51 11.61 -15.94
CA ILE A 86 3.28 12.70 -16.52
C ILE A 86 4.72 12.51 -16.06
N MET A 87 5.66 12.48 -17.01
CA MET A 87 7.10 12.41 -16.72
C MET A 87 7.75 13.71 -17.18
N GLU A 88 8.30 14.46 -16.23
CA GLU A 88 8.99 15.72 -16.48
C GLU A 88 10.44 15.62 -15.98
N PRO A 89 11.44 15.98 -16.79
CA PRO A 89 12.81 16.06 -16.31
C PRO A 89 12.93 17.18 -15.26
N LEU A 90 13.68 16.92 -14.20
CA LEU A 90 13.97 17.93 -13.20
C LEU A 90 15.03 18.89 -13.73
N ALA A 91 14.70 20.18 -13.74
CA ALA A 91 15.64 21.25 -14.11
C ALA A 91 16.66 21.52 -12.99
N ASN A 92 16.31 21.18 -11.74
CA ASN A 92 17.16 21.34 -10.57
C ASN A 92 17.40 19.97 -9.93
N GLY A 93 18.63 19.73 -9.48
CA GLY A 93 18.98 18.47 -8.82
C GLY A 93 18.24 18.27 -7.51
N VAL A 94 17.87 17.02 -7.23
CA VAL A 94 17.18 16.61 -5.99
C VAL A 94 18.01 16.80 -4.72
N LEU A 95 19.30 17.11 -4.82
CA LEU A 95 20.21 17.39 -3.70
C LEU A 95 20.31 18.88 -3.34
N GLY A 96 19.74 19.79 -4.15
CA GLY A 96 19.78 21.23 -3.92
C GLY A 96 18.71 21.74 -2.94
N MET A 97 18.86 22.96 -2.42
CA MET A 97 17.89 23.52 -1.44
C MET A 97 16.66 24.18 -2.07
N GLN A 98 16.50 24.08 -3.40
CA GLN A 98 15.45 24.77 -4.16
C GLN A 98 14.69 23.81 -5.06
N PHE A 99 13.36 23.92 -5.05
CA PHE A 99 12.47 23.05 -5.80
C PHE A 99 11.42 23.86 -6.58
N PRO A 100 11.82 24.77 -7.50
CA PRO A 100 10.91 25.70 -8.16
C PRO A 100 9.81 25.02 -8.97
N GLN A 101 10.07 23.81 -9.49
CA GLN A 101 9.07 23.01 -10.22
C GLN A 101 7.89 22.58 -9.34
N LEU A 102 8.02 22.62 -8.00
CA LEU A 102 6.93 22.31 -7.09
C LEU A 102 5.99 23.52 -6.84
N LEU A 103 6.42 24.73 -7.20
CA LEU A 103 5.67 25.96 -6.89
C LEU A 103 4.38 26.10 -7.70
N SER A 104 4.35 25.57 -8.93
CA SER A 104 3.14 25.53 -9.76
C SER A 104 2.01 24.79 -9.03
N TYR A 105 2.35 23.73 -8.30
CA TYR A 105 1.39 22.90 -7.58
C TYR A 105 0.90 23.53 -6.27
N LEU A 106 1.70 24.37 -5.60
CA LEU A 106 1.25 25.11 -4.40
C LEU A 106 0.13 26.12 -4.68
N ASN A 107 0.09 26.64 -5.91
CA ASN A 107 -0.92 27.60 -6.34
C ASN A 107 -2.21 26.93 -6.82
N SER A 108 -2.22 25.60 -6.98
CA SER A 108 -3.44 24.85 -7.26
C SER A 108 -4.37 24.85 -6.03
N SER A 109 -5.68 24.73 -6.25
CA SER A 109 -6.66 24.47 -5.19
C SER A 109 -6.77 22.98 -4.84
N GLU A 110 -5.89 22.16 -5.41
CA GLU A 110 -5.93 20.71 -5.31
C GLU A 110 -5.08 20.18 -4.16
N LYS A 111 -5.48 19.01 -3.65
CA LYS A 111 -4.68 18.30 -2.64
C LYS A 111 -3.60 17.50 -3.36
N MET A 112 -2.37 17.67 -2.92
CA MET A 112 -1.21 16.99 -3.49
C MET A 112 -0.46 16.19 -2.42
N VAL A 113 0.06 15.03 -2.81
CA VAL A 113 1.01 14.23 -2.05
C VAL A 113 2.35 14.25 -2.80
N ILE A 114 3.41 14.70 -2.12
CA ILE A 114 4.78 14.68 -2.66
C ILE A 114 5.53 13.59 -1.91
N GLN A 115 5.94 12.55 -2.62
CA GLN A 115 6.77 11.49 -2.07
C GLN A 115 8.24 11.82 -2.29
N CYS A 116 9.04 11.75 -1.23
CA CYS A 116 10.48 11.96 -1.29
C CYS A 116 11.23 10.70 -0.81
N PRO A 117 12.45 10.41 -1.33
CA PRO A 117 13.15 9.17 -1.03
C PRO A 117 13.62 9.04 0.42
N THR A 118 13.98 10.15 1.07
CA THR A 118 14.52 10.15 2.43
C THR A 118 13.84 11.19 3.32
N ILE A 119 13.91 11.00 4.64
CA ILE A 119 13.44 11.99 5.63
C ILE A 119 14.15 13.34 5.42
N ALA A 120 15.43 13.32 5.06
CA ALA A 120 16.20 14.53 4.76
C ALA A 120 15.64 15.28 3.53
N ASP A 121 15.23 14.56 2.49
CA ASP A 121 14.59 15.16 1.31
C ASP A 121 13.23 15.75 1.66
N ILE A 122 12.41 15.03 2.44
CA ILE A 122 11.12 15.53 2.93
C ILE A 122 11.32 16.87 3.66
N PHE A 123 12.30 16.94 4.57
CA PHE A 123 12.56 18.15 5.34
C PHE A 123 13.02 19.31 4.45
N ARG A 124 13.93 19.07 3.49
CA ARG A 124 14.41 20.09 2.54
C ARG A 124 13.27 20.65 1.68
N VAL A 125 12.42 19.76 1.14
CA VAL A 125 11.23 20.17 0.36
C VAL A 125 10.26 20.95 1.25
N PHE A 126 9.97 20.46 2.46
CA PHE A 126 9.07 21.12 3.40
C PHE A 126 9.53 22.54 3.73
N VAL A 127 10.80 22.73 4.11
CA VAL A 127 11.35 24.06 4.43
C VAL A 127 11.30 25.01 3.23
N TYR A 128 11.63 24.52 2.03
CA TYR A 128 11.56 25.32 0.81
C TYR A 128 10.12 25.81 0.52
N LEU A 129 9.14 24.90 0.56
CA LEU A 129 7.74 25.25 0.32
C LEU A 129 7.19 26.15 1.43
N TRP A 130 7.53 25.88 2.69
CA TRP A 130 7.14 26.70 3.84
C TRP A 130 7.56 28.16 3.71
N ASN A 131 8.79 28.38 3.22
CA ASN A 131 9.35 29.71 3.05
C ASN A 131 8.82 30.43 1.79
N THR A 132 8.31 29.69 0.81
CA THR A 132 7.77 30.25 -0.43
C THR A 132 6.26 30.53 -0.36
N LEU A 133 5.55 29.96 0.62
CA LEU A 133 4.14 30.23 0.84
C LEU A 133 3.89 31.70 1.23
N SER A 134 2.94 32.32 0.52
CA SER A 134 2.46 33.67 0.81
C SER A 134 2.12 33.85 2.30
N PRO A 135 2.51 34.97 2.93
CA PRO A 135 2.18 35.26 4.33
C PRO A 135 0.67 35.27 4.62
N SER A 136 -0.17 35.52 3.61
CA SER A 136 -1.63 35.56 3.75
C SER A 136 -2.29 34.18 3.91
N ARG A 137 -1.57 33.08 3.66
CA ARG A 137 -2.10 31.71 3.78
C ARG A 137 -1.71 31.10 5.12
N ASN A 138 -2.64 30.36 5.73
CA ASN A 138 -2.32 29.54 6.89
C ASN A 138 -1.44 28.35 6.49
N ARG A 139 -0.13 28.46 6.74
CA ARG A 139 0.86 27.47 6.32
C ARG A 139 0.59 26.05 6.85
N LEU A 140 0.08 25.92 8.08
CA LEU A 140 -0.24 24.63 8.71
C LEU A 140 -1.47 23.95 8.11
N GLN A 141 -2.36 24.72 7.48
CA GLN A 141 -3.48 24.17 6.72
C GLN A 141 -3.05 23.75 5.31
N CYS A 142 -2.09 24.47 4.71
CA CYS A 142 -1.62 24.19 3.35
C CYS A 142 -0.58 23.07 3.27
N LEU A 143 0.32 22.95 4.24
CA LEU A 143 1.46 22.03 4.18
C LEU A 143 1.52 21.17 5.43
N LYS A 144 1.60 19.85 5.24
CA LYS A 144 1.80 18.87 6.31
C LYS A 144 2.90 17.91 5.91
N MET A 145 3.85 17.72 6.83
CA MET A 145 4.92 16.75 6.69
C MET A 145 4.52 15.45 7.38
N TYR A 146 4.71 14.32 6.70
CA TYR A 146 4.54 12.98 7.27
C TYR A 146 5.82 12.19 7.05
N HIS A 147 6.28 11.48 8.09
CA HIS A 147 7.38 10.53 7.99
C HIS A 147 7.14 9.40 9.00
N SER A 148 7.58 8.18 8.67
CA SER A 148 7.69 7.06 9.60
C SER A 148 9.16 6.90 9.97
N LEU A 149 9.45 6.91 11.28
CA LEU A 149 10.76 6.50 11.82
C LEU A 149 10.76 5.00 12.09
#